data_AF-A0A3E0R197-F1
#
_entry.id   AF-A0A3E0R197-F1
#
_cell.length_a   1.000
_cell.length_b   1.000
_cell.length_c   1.000
_cell.angle_alpha   90.00
_cell.angle_beta   90.00
_cell.angle_gamma   90.00
#
_symmetry.space_group_name_H-M   'P 1'
#
loop_
_entity.id
_entity.type
_entity.pdbx_description
1 polymer ?
#
loop_
_entity_poly.entity_id
_entity_poly.type
_entity_poly.pdbx_seq_one_letter_code
_entity_poly.pdbx_strand_id
1 'polypeptide(L)'
;MRTGYNHYIRLNEAGEVVHGFSDAFEQPQDGDILVLENGPRHFHQVWPWPIVNERGQYISRWIDGQRVERSQEELDAEWSQRPPAPPTIEQRLKAIEELNLGILLGGV
;
A
#
# COMPACT_ATOMS: atom_id res chain seq x y z
N MET A 1 8.51 2.51 36.87
CA MET A 1 7.32 2.59 35.99
C MET A 1 7.81 2.97 34.61
N ARG A 2 7.33 2.31 33.56
CA ARG A 2 7.63 2.68 32.18
C ARG A 2 6.92 4.00 31.85
N THR A 3 7.64 4.98 31.30
CA THR A 3 7.13 6.35 31.10
C THR A 3 6.63 6.61 29.68
N GLY A 4 6.72 5.63 28.78
CA GLY A 4 6.28 5.76 27.39
C GLY A 4 6.05 4.41 26.71
N TYR A 5 5.76 4.46 25.41
CA TYR A 5 5.40 3.30 24.59
C TYR A 5 6.44 3.05 23.51
N ASN A 6 6.66 1.78 23.17
CA ASN A 6 7.60 1.40 22.11
C ASN A 6 6.86 1.46 20.78
N HIS A 7 7.55 1.96 19.76
CA HIS A 7 7.01 2.17 18.43
C HIS A 7 7.65 1.20 17.48
N TYR A 8 6.83 0.59 16.65
CA TYR A 8 7.25 -0.43 15.71
C TYR A 8 6.75 -0.11 14.32
N ILE A 9 7.46 -0.62 13.33
CA ILE A 9 7.01 -0.68 11.94
C ILE A 9 6.95 -2.14 11.49
N ARG A 10 6.02 -2.44 10.58
CA ARG A 10 5.94 -3.72 9.89
C ARG A 10 6.30 -3.53 8.43
N LEU A 11 7.08 -4.46 7.89
CA LEU A 11 7.47 -4.47 6.49
C LEU A 11 6.73 -5.57 5.73
N ASN A 12 6.51 -5.37 4.43
CA ASN A 12 6.19 -6.46 3.52
C ASN A 12 7.48 -7.14 3.00
N GLU A 13 7.31 -8.16 2.16
CA GLU A 13 8.43 -8.90 1.55
C GLU A 13 9.35 -8.04 0.67
N ALA A 14 8.84 -6.93 0.13
CA ALA A 14 9.61 -5.95 -0.64
C ALA A 14 10.36 -4.92 0.24
N GLY A 15 10.30 -5.06 1.57
CA GLY A 15 10.91 -4.15 2.54
C GLY A 15 10.17 -2.81 2.68
N GLU A 16 8.94 -2.72 2.20
CA GLU A 16 8.12 -1.51 2.27
C GLU A 16 7.43 -1.42 3.61
N VAL A 17 7.39 -0.21 4.18
CA VAL A 17 6.68 0.04 5.43
C VAL A 17 5.19 -0.03 5.14
N VAL A 18 4.50 -1.03 5.70
CA VAL A 18 3.06 -1.24 5.48
C VAL A 18 2.20 -0.90 6.69
N HIS A 19 2.82 -0.82 7.87
CA HIS A 19 2.15 -0.48 9.12
C HIS A 19 3.11 0.17 10.11
N GLY A 20 2.56 1.01 10.98
CA GLY A 20 3.31 1.69 12.03
C GLY A 20 2.41 1.87 13.25
N PHE A 21 2.89 1.42 14.41
CA PHE A 21 2.07 1.34 15.61
C PHE A 21 2.90 1.50 16.90
N SER A 22 2.21 1.70 18.01
CA SER A 22 2.83 1.66 19.34
C SER A 22 2.28 0.48 20.15
N ASP A 23 3.06 -0.01 21.10
CA ASP A 23 2.65 -1.08 22.01
C ASP A 23 1.56 -0.66 23.02
N ALA A 24 1.12 0.60 22.96
CA ALA A 24 -0.11 1.07 23.59
C ALA A 24 -1.39 0.49 22.95
N PHE A 25 -1.32 0.12 21.67
CA PHE A 25 -2.47 -0.28 20.86
C PHE A 25 -2.35 -1.69 20.27
N GLU A 26 -1.13 -2.12 19.91
CA GLU A 26 -0.87 -3.42 19.29
C GLU A 26 0.46 -3.97 19.82
N GLN A 27 0.47 -5.23 20.28
CA GLN A 27 1.72 -5.90 20.65
C GLN A 27 2.50 -6.27 19.39
N PRO A 28 3.83 -6.11 19.37
CA PRO A 28 4.64 -6.46 18.21
C PRO A 28 4.59 -7.97 17.93
N GLN A 29 4.67 -8.30 16.65
CA GLN A 29 4.78 -9.65 16.11
C GLN A 29 6.21 -9.92 15.66
N ASP A 30 6.53 -11.20 15.40
CA ASP A 30 7.82 -11.57 14.84
C ASP A 30 8.04 -10.86 13.49
N GLY A 31 9.18 -10.21 13.35
CA GLY A 31 9.54 -9.43 12.16
C GLY A 31 9.19 -7.94 12.24
N ASP A 32 8.44 -7.49 13.26
CA ASP A 32 8.26 -6.06 13.51
C ASP A 32 9.55 -5.41 14.00
N ILE A 33 9.82 -4.21 13.51
CA ILE A 33 11.06 -3.48 13.78
C ILE A 33 10.79 -2.37 14.78
N LEU A 34 11.50 -2.39 15.92
CA LEU A 34 11.49 -1.32 16.90
C LEU A 34 12.16 -0.07 16.33
N VAL A 35 11.43 1.04 16.27
CA VAL A 35 11.92 2.33 15.75
C VAL A 35 12.13 3.39 16.82
N LEU A 36 11.40 3.29 17.94
CA LEU A 36 11.58 4.21 19.08
C LEU A 36 11.16 3.55 20.39
N GLU A 37 12.00 3.67 21.40
CA GLU A 37 11.67 3.29 22.77
C GLU A 37 11.09 4.48 23.56
N ASN A 38 10.16 4.18 24.48
CA ASN A 38 9.63 5.17 25.44
C ASN A 38 9.06 6.46 24.79
N GLY A 39 8.44 6.33 23.62
CA GLY A 39 7.80 7.42 22.90
C GLY A 39 6.39 7.77 23.39
N PRO A 40 5.69 8.68 22.68
CA PRO A 40 4.32 9.08 22.99
C PRO A 40 3.32 7.95 22.83
N ARG A 41 2.05 8.19 23.19
CA ARG A 41 1.01 7.15 23.03
C ARG A 41 0.76 6.80 21.56
N HIS A 42 0.69 7.79 20.67
CA HIS A 42 0.27 7.61 19.27
C HIS A 42 1.45 7.62 18.29
N PHE A 43 1.47 6.63 17.39
CA PHE A 43 2.57 6.47 16.42
C PHE A 43 2.77 7.66 15.49
N HIS A 44 1.69 8.31 15.05
CA HIS A 44 1.77 9.47 14.15
C HIS A 44 2.53 10.67 14.76
N GLN A 45 2.75 10.70 16.08
CA GLN A 45 3.54 11.76 16.72
C GLN A 45 5.05 11.53 16.54
N VAL A 46 5.46 10.28 16.31
CA VAL A 46 6.84 9.90 15.98
C VAL A 46 7.04 9.87 14.47
N TRP A 47 6.01 9.43 13.74
CA TRP A 47 6.02 9.31 12.28
C TRP A 47 4.84 10.08 11.68
N PRO A 48 4.99 11.40 11.46
CA PRO A 48 3.89 12.26 11.04
C PRO A 48 3.49 12.08 9.58
N TRP A 49 4.32 11.40 8.79
CA TRP A 49 4.10 11.20 7.36
C TRP A 49 3.18 9.99 7.09
N PRO A 50 2.26 10.08 6.12
CA PRO A 50 1.45 8.94 5.70
C PRO A 50 2.30 7.74 5.28
N ILE A 51 1.78 6.54 5.49
CA ILE A 51 2.42 5.30 5.02
C ILE A 51 2.16 5.09 3.51
N VAL A 52 1.01 5.55 3.02
CA VAL A 52 0.60 5.43 1.61
C VAL A 52 0.35 6.80 0.97
N ASN A 53 0.52 6.89 -0.34
CA ASN A 53 0.10 8.05 -1.14
C ASN A 53 -1.40 7.98 -1.52
N GLU A 54 -1.89 8.97 -2.26
CA GLU A 54 -3.28 9.06 -2.74
C GLU A 54 -3.70 7.89 -3.65
N ARG A 55 -2.74 7.21 -4.28
CA ARG A 55 -2.94 6.02 -5.13
C ARG A 55 -2.94 4.71 -4.32
N GLY A 56 -2.78 4.79 -3.00
CA GLY A 56 -2.69 3.65 -2.09
C GLY A 56 -1.36 2.90 -2.19
N GLN A 57 -0.28 3.54 -2.64
CA GLN A 57 1.05 2.93 -2.78
C GLN A 57 1.88 3.23 -1.53
N TYR A 58 2.59 2.24 -1.01
CA TYR A 58 3.52 2.42 0.11
C TYR A 58 4.66 3.34 -0.30
N ILE A 59 4.90 4.43 0.43
CA ILE A 59 5.79 5.51 -0.05
C ILE A 59 7.24 5.37 0.42
N SER A 60 7.53 4.42 1.32
CA SER A 60 8.87 4.26 1.87
C SER A 60 9.23 2.81 2.15
N ARG A 61 10.52 2.52 2.02
CA ARG A 61 11.16 1.29 2.47
C ARG A 61 11.93 1.53 3.76
N TRP A 62 12.24 0.44 4.44
CA TRP A 62 13.18 0.43 5.54
C TRP A 62 14.47 -0.28 5.11
N ILE A 63 15.56 0.47 5.01
CA ILE A 63 16.86 -0.02 4.53
C ILE A 63 17.91 0.43 5.54
N ASP A 64 18.73 -0.51 6.01
CA ASP A 64 19.85 -0.25 6.94
C ASP A 64 19.48 0.58 8.18
N GLY A 65 18.29 0.30 8.74
CA GLY A 65 17.80 1.00 9.94
C GLY A 65 17.26 2.40 9.66
N GLN A 66 17.02 2.76 8.39
CA GLN A 66 16.54 4.07 7.98
C GLN A 66 15.34 3.97 7.06
N ARG A 67 14.47 4.97 7.16
CA ARG A 67 13.39 5.19 6.19
C ARG A 67 13.97 5.78 4.91
N VAL A 68 13.71 5.13 3.79
CA VAL A 68 14.07 5.60 2.45
C VAL A 68 12.80 5.78 1.64
N GLU A 69 12.56 6.96 1.09
CA GLU A 69 11.40 7.20 0.22
C GLU A 69 11.58 6.48 -1.13
N ARG A 70 10.48 5.94 -1.65
CA ARG A 70 10.46 5.39 -3.00
C ARG A 70 10.47 6.52 -4.02
N SER A 71 11.21 6.36 -5.10
CA SER A 71 11.24 7.33 -6.19
C SER A 71 9.90 7.39 -6.93
N GLN A 72 9.64 8.52 -7.59
CA GLN A 72 8.43 8.70 -8.39
C GLN A 72 8.38 7.69 -9.56
N GLU A 73 9.54 7.39 -10.16
CA GLU A 73 9.69 6.41 -11.23
C GLU A 73 9.27 5.00 -10.76
N GLU A 74 9.65 4.59 -9.55
CA GLU A 74 9.25 3.30 -8.98
C GLU A 74 7.75 3.24 -8.71
N LEU A 75 7.16 4.34 -8.23
CA LEU A 75 5.73 4.43 -7.95
C LEU A 75 4.92 4.42 -9.27
N ASP A 76 5.39 5.10 -10.30
CA ASP A 76 4.72 5.12 -11.60
C ASP A 76 4.86 3.78 -12.35
N ALA A 77 5.99 3.09 -12.21
CA ALA A 77 6.17 1.74 -12.74
C ALA A 77 5.19 0.75 -12.10
N GLU A 78 5.06 0.78 -10.76
CA GLU A 78 4.07 -0.04 -10.05
C GLU A 78 2.63 0.30 -10.48
N TRP A 79 2.31 1.60 -10.59
CA TRP A 79 0.99 2.04 -11.00
C TRP A 79 0.63 1.54 -12.41
N SER A 80 1.59 1.58 -13.33
CA SER A 80 1.41 1.16 -14.72
C SER A 80 1.23 -0.36 -14.89
N GLN A 81 1.63 -1.15 -13.90
CA GLN A 81 1.44 -2.61 -13.89
C GLN A 81 0.06 -3.04 -13.37
N ARG A 82 -0.72 -2.11 -12.79
CA ARG A 82 -2.05 -2.45 -12.29
C ARG A 82 -2.95 -2.85 -13.46
N PRO A 83 -3.79 -3.89 -13.29
CA PRO A 83 -4.75 -4.26 -14.31
C PRO A 83 -5.65 -3.06 -14.60
N PRO A 84 -6.08 -2.86 -15.86
CA PRO A 84 -7.03 -1.80 -16.17
C PRO A 84 -8.28 -1.98 -15.33
N ALA A 85 -8.95 -0.86 -15.03
CA ALA A 85 -10.23 -0.91 -14.34
C ALA A 85 -11.15 -1.92 -15.03
N PRO A 86 -11.90 -2.74 -14.27
CA PRO A 86 -12.86 -3.63 -14.87
C PRO A 86 -13.82 -2.82 -15.76
N PRO A 87 -14.25 -3.39 -16.90
CA PRO A 87 -15.07 -2.66 -17.84
C PRO A 87 -16.38 -2.20 -17.20
N THR A 88 -16.81 -0.99 -17.53
CA THR A 88 -18.09 -0.44 -17.07
C THR A 88 -19.26 -1.28 -17.61
N ILE A 89 -20.45 -1.11 -17.02
CA ILE A 89 -21.66 -1.77 -17.53
C ILE A 89 -21.89 -1.39 -19.00
N GLU A 90 -21.70 -0.11 -19.36
CA GLU A 90 -21.84 0.36 -20.74
C GLU A 90 -20.84 -0.32 -21.69
N GLN A 91 -19.56 -0.44 -21.28
CA GLN A 91 -18.55 -1.14 -22.07
C GLN A 91 -18.89 -2.63 -22.22
N ARG A 92 -19.44 -3.25 -21.18
CA ARG A 92 -19.91 -4.64 -21.23
C ARG A 92 -21.11 -4.81 -22.18
N LEU A 93 -22.07 -3.89 -22.14
CA LEU A 93 -23.25 -3.90 -23.03
C LEU A 93 -22.83 -3.70 -24.49
N LYS A 94 -21.97 -2.73 -24.76
CA LYS A 94 -21.43 -2.49 -26.10
C LYS A 94 -20.70 -3.72 -26.65
N ALA A 95 -19.87 -4.38 -25.84
CA ALA A 95 -19.18 -5.60 -26.25
C ALA A 95 -20.16 -6.74 -26.57
N ILE A 96 -21.26 -6.86 -25.80
CA ILE A 96 -22.33 -7.85 -26.08
C ILE A 96 -23.05 -7.53 -27.40
N GLU A 97 -23.37 -6.25 -27.65
CA GLU A 97 -24.02 -5.81 -28.89
C GLU A 97 -23.13 -6.07 -30.12
N GLU A 98 -21.84 -5.75 -30.04
CA GLU A 98 -20.86 -6.00 -31.10
C GLU A 98 -20.69 -7.51 -31.37
N LEU A 99 -20.65 -8.35 -30.33
CA LEU A 99 -20.63 -9.82 -30.46
C LEU A 99 -21.89 -10.34 -31.16
N ASN A 100 -23.07 -9.87 -30.75
CA ASN A 100 -24.34 -10.29 -31.35
C ASN A 100 -24.44 -9.87 -32.82
N LEU A 101 -24.00 -8.66 -33.16
CA LEU A 101 -23.93 -8.18 -34.55
C LEU A 101 -22.95 -9.00 -35.38
N GLY A 102 -21.79 -9.37 -34.83
CA GLY A 102 -20.81 -10.23 -35.48
C GLY A 102 -21.35 -11.63 -35.80
N ILE A 103 -22.13 -12.23 -34.88
CA ILE A 103 -22.79 -13.52 -35.10
C ILE A 103 -23.89 -13.42 -36.16
N LEU A 104 -24.66 -12.34 -36.16
CA LEU A 104 -25.74 -12.10 -37.13
C LEU A 104 -25.24 -11.79 -38.55
N LEU A 105 -24.07 -11.15 -38.68
CA LEU A 105 -23.52 -10.68 -39.96
C LEU A 105 -22.41 -11.58 -40.54
N GLY A 106 -21.79 -12.43 -39.71
CA GLY A 106 -20.58 -13.19 -40.05
C GLY A 106 -20.73 -14.71 -40.10
N GLY A 107 -21.95 -15.25 -40.18
CA GLY A 107 -22.17 -16.70 -40.24
C GLY A 107 -21.41 -17.38 -41.40
N VAL A 108 -20.41 -18.18 -41.05
CA VAL A 108 -19.93 -19.35 -41.82
C VAL A 108 -19.96 -20.56 -40.89
#